data_AF-A0A9X1NFL8-F1
#
_entry.id   AF-A0A9X1NFL8-F1
#
_cell.length_a   1.000
_cell.length_b   1.000
_cell.length_c   1.000
_cell.angle_alpha   90.00
_cell.angle_beta   90.00
_cell.angle_gamma   90.00
#
_symmetry.space_group_name_H-M   'P 1'
#
loop_
_entity.id
_entity.type
_entity.pdbx_description
1 polymer ?
#
loop_
_entity_poly.entity_id
_entity_poly.type
_entity_poly.pdbx_seq_one_letter_code
_entity_poly.pdbx_strand_id
1 'polypeptide(L)'
;MQHEPDYDVLVSPGGFVFCLVPWEGERVVPAPYGLPDSEGQARLDQLCIDIPPGLWDRETAFWSALTGWDLQHQGESEFTRLSEPDGLPLRLLLQRLDDPTPTVTAHPDFAAPQRRSLAPAHAALGAEVGPWTQLWTVMTDPVGRTYCLTGRKI
;
A
#
# COMPACT_ATOMS: atom_id res chain seq x y z
N MET A 1 -8.93 14.14 -15.12
CA MET A 1 -8.31 13.15 -16.01
C MET A 1 -7.38 13.89 -16.95
N GLN A 2 -6.10 13.54 -16.95
CA GLN A 2 -5.11 14.03 -17.91
C GLN A 2 -4.64 12.82 -18.73
N HIS A 3 -4.54 12.98 -20.05
CA HIS A 3 -4.11 11.92 -20.96
C HIS A 3 -2.65 12.16 -21.32
N GLU A 4 -1.80 11.19 -21.02
CA GLU A 4 -0.41 11.12 -21.47
C GLU A 4 -0.29 10.00 -22.52
N PRO A 5 0.77 9.98 -23.34
CA PRO A 5 0.93 8.97 -24.40
C PRO A 5 0.84 7.52 -23.91
N ASP A 6 1.35 7.26 -22.70
CA ASP A 6 1.52 5.90 -22.16
C ASP A 6 0.66 5.63 -20.92
N TYR A 7 -0.10 6.60 -20.42
CA TYR A 7 -0.95 6.44 -19.23
C TYR A 7 -1.98 7.55 -19.06
N ASP A 8 -2.99 7.29 -18.23
CA ASP A 8 -4.00 8.25 -17.81
C ASP A 8 -3.81 8.65 -16.36
N VAL A 9 -3.71 9.95 -16.08
CA VAL A 9 -3.68 10.47 -14.71
C VAL A 9 -5.10 10.75 -14.23
N LEU A 10 -5.45 10.11 -13.13
CA LEU A 10 -6.76 10.20 -12.48
C LEU A 10 -6.61 10.71 -11.05
N VAL A 11 -7.75 11.15 -10.51
CA VAL A 11 -7.87 11.60 -9.12
C VAL A 11 -9.07 10.90 -8.51
N SER A 12 -8.87 10.24 -7.38
CA SER A 12 -9.95 9.61 -6.60
C SER A 12 -10.85 10.68 -5.95
N PRO A 13 -12.05 10.32 -5.45
CA PRO A 13 -12.98 11.28 -4.84
C PRO A 13 -12.42 12.14 -3.71
N GLY A 14 -11.45 11.61 -2.96
CA GLY A 14 -10.75 12.23 -1.85
C GLY A 14 -9.39 12.83 -2.22
N GLY A 15 -9.09 12.96 -3.52
CA GLY A 15 -7.93 13.71 -4.01
C GLY A 15 -6.66 12.89 -4.25
N PHE A 16 -6.69 11.56 -4.09
CA PHE A 16 -5.51 10.74 -4.35
C PHE A 16 -5.24 10.64 -5.85
N VAL A 17 -4.05 11.03 -6.27
CA VAL A 17 -3.63 11.01 -7.68
C VAL A 17 -2.99 9.67 -8.00
N PHE A 18 -3.45 9.01 -9.07
CA PHE A 18 -2.90 7.74 -9.54
C PHE A 18 -2.93 7.67 -11.07
N CYS A 19 -2.15 6.75 -11.63
CA CYS A 19 -2.11 6.51 -13.08
C CYS A 19 -2.74 5.16 -13.43
N LEU A 20 -3.47 5.11 -14.54
CA LEU A 20 -3.78 3.86 -15.24
C LEU A 20 -2.81 3.72 -16.40
N VAL A 21 -2.09 2.60 -16.43
CA VAL A 21 -1.12 2.28 -17.48
C VAL A 21 -1.69 1.10 -18.28
N PRO A 22 -1.59 1.10 -19.63
CA PRO A 22 -1.94 -0.06 -20.42
C PRO A 22 -1.19 -1.30 -19.95
N TRP A 23 -1.88 -2.44 -19.89
CA TRP A 23 -1.26 -3.72 -19.59
C TRP A 23 -0.61 -4.30 -20.85
N GLU A 24 0.68 -4.57 -20.79
CA GLU A 24 1.50 -5.06 -21.91
C GLU A 24 1.85 -6.56 -21.75
N GLY A 25 1.09 -7.29 -20.93
CA GLY A 25 1.29 -8.72 -20.69
C GLY A 25 2.23 -9.03 -19.54
N GLU A 26 2.44 -8.08 -18.63
CA GLU A 26 3.20 -8.26 -17.40
C GLU A 26 2.60 -9.40 -16.56
N ARG A 27 3.45 -10.34 -16.19
CA ARG A 27 3.09 -11.57 -15.46
C ARG A 27 4.17 -12.08 -14.52
N VAL A 28 5.32 -11.41 -14.52
CA VAL A 28 6.46 -11.80 -13.68
C VAL A 28 6.39 -11.00 -12.40
N VAL A 29 6.20 -11.71 -11.29
CA VAL A 29 6.28 -11.12 -9.95
C VAL A 29 7.75 -10.87 -9.62
N PRO A 30 8.14 -9.64 -9.25
CA PRO A 30 9.52 -9.36 -8.82
C PRO A 30 9.94 -10.27 -7.67
N ALA A 31 11.18 -10.76 -7.72
CA ALA A 31 11.73 -11.51 -6.60
C ALA A 31 11.83 -10.62 -5.35
N PRO A 32 11.68 -11.20 -4.14
CA PRO A 32 12.03 -10.49 -2.92
C PRO A 32 13.43 -9.87 -3.00
N TYR A 33 13.56 -8.66 -2.46
CA TYR A 33 14.84 -7.97 -2.34
C TYR A 33 15.34 -8.05 -0.90
N GLY A 34 16.60 -8.45 -0.73
CA GLY A 34 17.29 -8.41 0.57
C GLY A 34 18.38 -7.35 0.53
N LEU A 35 18.58 -6.64 1.64
CA LEU A 35 19.74 -5.74 1.76
C LEU A 35 21.01 -6.59 1.93
N PRO A 36 22.12 -6.21 1.28
CA PRO A 36 23.43 -6.80 1.56
C PRO A 36 23.71 -6.80 3.07
N ASP A 37 24.24 -7.91 3.58
CA ASP A 37 24.63 -8.09 4.98
C ASP A 37 23.47 -7.97 6.01
N SER A 38 22.21 -8.03 5.55
CA SER A 38 21.04 -8.11 6.42
C SER A 38 20.41 -9.50 6.39
N GLU A 39 19.91 -9.95 7.54
CA GLU A 39 18.99 -11.09 7.56
C GLU A 39 17.59 -10.60 7.21
N GLY A 40 17.08 -11.01 6.05
CA GLY A 40 15.69 -10.78 5.65
C GLY A 40 15.52 -10.34 4.22
N GLN A 41 14.32 -10.53 3.72
CA GLN A 41 13.90 -10.07 2.40
C GLN A 41 12.56 -9.34 2.52
N ALA A 42 12.32 -8.44 1.58
CA ALA A 42 11.08 -7.70 1.45
C ALA A 42 10.61 -7.73 -0.01
N ARG A 43 9.29 -7.80 -0.22
CA ARG A 43 8.67 -7.61 -1.53
C ARG A 43 7.48 -6.67 -1.38
N LEU A 44 7.31 -5.74 -2.31
CA LEU A 44 6.09 -4.96 -2.39
C LEU A 44 4.90 -5.92 -2.52
N ASP A 45 3.93 -5.81 -1.61
CA ASP A 45 2.82 -6.76 -1.47
C ASP A 45 1.46 -6.07 -1.52
N GLN A 46 1.36 -4.86 -0.97
CA GLN A 46 0.10 -4.11 -0.96
C GLN A 46 0.36 -2.61 -1.17
N LEU A 47 -0.62 -1.92 -1.75
CA LEU A 47 -0.79 -0.49 -1.62
C LEU A 47 -1.93 -0.25 -0.63
N CYS A 48 -1.62 0.38 0.51
CA CYS A 48 -2.60 0.79 1.49
C CYS A 48 -3.10 2.19 1.16
N ILE A 49 -4.41 2.35 0.95
CA ILE A 49 -5.07 3.63 0.69
C ILE A 49 -5.57 4.16 2.03
N ASP A 50 -5.01 5.29 2.44
CA ASP A 50 -5.26 5.94 3.72
C ASP A 50 -6.43 6.93 3.58
N ILE A 51 -7.58 6.57 4.13
CA ILE A 51 -8.84 7.26 3.87
C ILE A 51 -9.36 7.93 5.14
N PRO A 52 -9.51 9.27 5.14
CA PRO A 52 -10.12 10.00 6.24
C PRO A 52 -11.58 9.57 6.49
N PRO A 53 -12.06 9.59 7.74
CA PRO A 53 -13.42 9.12 8.08
C PRO A 53 -14.53 9.72 7.20
N GLY A 54 -14.45 11.03 6.90
CA GLY A 54 -15.45 11.74 6.10
C GLY A 54 -15.44 11.40 4.61
N LEU A 55 -14.43 10.67 4.12
CA LEU A 55 -14.26 10.27 2.73
C LEU A 55 -14.42 8.76 2.51
N TRP A 56 -14.57 7.99 3.60
CA TRP A 56 -14.60 6.53 3.62
C TRP A 56 -15.56 5.91 2.59
N ASP A 57 -16.84 6.24 2.68
CA ASP A 57 -17.87 5.63 1.83
C ASP A 57 -17.65 5.95 0.33
N ARG A 58 -17.19 7.17 0.03
CA ARG A 58 -16.95 7.61 -1.35
C ARG A 58 -15.73 6.94 -1.96
N GLU A 59 -14.66 6.81 -1.20
CA GLU A 59 -13.43 6.16 -1.66
C GLU A 59 -13.59 4.65 -1.81
N THR A 60 -14.16 3.98 -0.82
CA THR A 60 -14.37 2.52 -0.88
C THR A 60 -15.26 2.12 -2.06
N ALA A 61 -16.35 2.87 -2.30
CA ALA A 61 -17.19 2.67 -3.47
C ALA A 61 -16.44 2.92 -4.78
N PHE A 62 -15.59 3.96 -4.82
CA PHE A 62 -14.79 4.27 -6.00
C PHE A 62 -13.80 3.15 -6.34
N TRP A 63 -13.00 2.68 -5.39
CA TRP A 63 -12.00 1.63 -5.65
C TRP A 63 -12.63 0.30 -6.03
N SER A 64 -13.76 -0.07 -5.40
CA SER A 64 -14.52 -1.25 -5.78
C SER A 64 -15.08 -1.12 -7.21
N ALA A 65 -15.67 0.02 -7.56
CA ALA A 65 -16.20 0.25 -8.91
C ALA A 65 -15.10 0.31 -9.99
N LEU A 66 -13.96 0.94 -9.69
CA LEU A 66 -12.83 1.07 -10.62
C LEU A 66 -12.21 -0.28 -10.95
N THR A 67 -12.04 -1.14 -9.94
CA THR A 67 -11.39 -2.45 -10.10
C THR A 67 -12.38 -3.55 -10.49
N GLY A 68 -13.67 -3.36 -10.21
CA GLY A 68 -14.67 -4.42 -10.26
C GLY A 68 -14.53 -5.45 -9.15
N TRP A 69 -13.76 -5.17 -8.08
CA TRP A 69 -13.51 -6.09 -6.98
C TRP A 69 -14.46 -5.83 -5.81
N ASP A 70 -15.02 -6.89 -5.24
CA ASP A 70 -15.91 -6.80 -4.09
C ASP A 70 -15.15 -6.40 -2.81
N LEU A 71 -15.82 -5.71 -1.89
CA LEU A 71 -15.29 -5.42 -0.55
C LEU A 71 -15.47 -6.67 0.32
N GLN A 72 -14.37 -7.23 0.84
CA GLN A 72 -14.41 -8.48 1.62
C GLN A 72 -14.92 -8.28 3.06
N HIS A 73 -14.90 -7.07 3.61
CA HIS A 73 -15.37 -6.76 4.97
C HIS A 73 -16.03 -5.38 4.99
N GLN A 74 -17.27 -5.28 5.45
CA GLN A 74 -17.99 -4.02 5.67
C GLN A 74 -18.30 -3.89 7.17
N GLY A 75 -17.76 -2.85 7.83
CA GLY A 75 -17.93 -2.61 9.26
C GLY A 75 -17.02 -1.51 9.79
N GLU A 76 -17.01 -1.27 11.11
CA GLU A 76 -16.12 -0.29 11.77
C GLU A 76 -14.69 -0.83 11.95
N SER A 77 -14.18 -1.62 11.01
CA SER A 77 -12.79 -2.05 11.03
C SER A 77 -11.89 -0.96 10.46
N GLU A 78 -10.70 -0.82 11.06
CA GLU A 78 -9.63 0.03 10.52
C GLU A 78 -9.27 -0.36 9.08
N PHE A 79 -9.43 -1.62 8.70
CA PHE A 79 -9.03 -2.13 7.38
C PHE A 79 -10.16 -2.86 6.65
N THR A 80 -10.31 -2.58 5.36
CA THR A 80 -11.14 -3.34 4.41
C THR A 80 -10.30 -3.79 3.22
N ARG A 81 -10.41 -5.06 2.85
CA ARG A 81 -9.75 -5.62 1.66
C ARG A 81 -10.69 -5.59 0.46
N LEU A 82 -10.12 -5.40 -0.73
CA LEU A 82 -10.79 -5.71 -1.99
C LEU A 82 -10.53 -7.18 -2.35
N SER A 83 -11.42 -7.76 -3.15
CA SER A 83 -11.36 -9.16 -3.59
C SER A 83 -10.55 -9.28 -4.88
N GLU A 84 -9.23 -9.07 -4.81
CA GLU A 84 -8.41 -9.18 -6.01
C GLU A 84 -8.45 -10.59 -6.64
N PRO A 85 -8.42 -10.70 -7.99
CA PRO A 85 -8.23 -11.98 -8.65
C PRO A 85 -6.95 -12.69 -8.22
N ASP A 86 -7.02 -14.03 -8.17
CA ASP A 86 -5.86 -14.87 -7.88
C ASP A 86 -4.70 -14.58 -8.87
N GLY A 87 -3.48 -14.55 -8.33
CA GLY A 87 -2.26 -14.37 -9.13
C GLY A 87 -1.82 -12.92 -9.30
N LEU A 88 -2.59 -11.93 -8.85
CA LEU A 88 -2.11 -10.55 -8.77
C LEU A 88 -1.09 -10.39 -7.63
N PRO A 89 0.12 -9.87 -7.88
CA PRO A 89 1.16 -9.75 -6.86
C PRO A 89 0.98 -8.57 -5.90
N LEU A 90 0.12 -7.62 -6.28
CA LEU A 90 -0.13 -6.40 -5.53
C LEU A 90 -1.59 -6.35 -5.12
N ARG A 91 -1.84 -6.14 -3.83
CA ARG A 91 -3.18 -5.96 -3.26
C ARG A 91 -3.52 -4.50 -3.05
N LEU A 92 -4.80 -4.17 -3.07
CA LEU A 92 -5.31 -2.91 -2.56
C LEU A 92 -5.91 -3.13 -1.16
N LEU A 93 -5.39 -2.40 -0.18
CA LEU A 93 -5.91 -2.37 1.18
C LEU A 93 -6.51 -0.99 1.43
N LEU A 94 -7.73 -0.92 1.94
CA LEU A 94 -8.38 0.35 2.29
C LEU A 94 -8.28 0.51 3.81
N GLN A 95 -7.58 1.54 4.27
CA GLN A 95 -7.43 1.86 5.68
C GLN A 95 -8.26 3.09 6.04
N ARG A 96 -9.14 2.96 7.02
CA ARG A 96 -9.85 4.08 7.61
C ARG A 96 -8.94 4.70 8.67
N LEU A 97 -8.60 5.96 8.47
CA LEU A 97 -7.85 6.74 9.46
C LEU A 97 -8.75 7.16 10.62
N ASP A 98 -8.14 7.45 11.77
CA ASP A 98 -8.84 8.10 12.89
C ASP A 98 -8.94 9.62 12.67
N ASP A 99 -7.94 10.22 12.04
CA ASP A 99 -7.82 11.67 11.89
C ASP A 99 -8.58 12.20 10.66
N PRO A 100 -9.26 13.36 10.78
CA PRO A 100 -9.99 13.99 9.67
C PRO A 100 -9.05 14.81 8.78
N THR A 101 -8.04 14.17 8.19
CA THR A 101 -7.16 14.83 7.22
C THR A 101 -7.96 15.20 5.94
N PRO A 102 -7.55 16.24 5.20
CA PRO A 102 -8.38 16.76 4.10
C PRO A 102 -8.35 15.91 2.83
N THR A 103 -7.37 15.02 2.70
CA THR A 103 -7.08 14.29 1.46
C THR A 103 -6.73 12.85 1.74
N VAL A 104 -7.11 11.98 0.82
CA VAL A 104 -6.71 10.57 0.78
C VAL A 104 -5.24 10.47 0.36
N THR A 105 -4.48 9.65 1.06
CA THR A 105 -3.10 9.30 0.72
C THR A 105 -2.98 7.80 0.50
N ALA A 106 -1.76 7.34 0.21
CA ALA A 106 -1.47 5.92 0.21
C ALA A 106 -0.02 5.67 0.58
N HIS A 107 0.26 4.49 1.11
CA HIS A 107 1.61 4.03 1.37
C HIS A 107 1.82 2.58 0.91
N PRO A 108 3.04 2.21 0.51
CA PRO A 108 3.35 0.84 0.16
C PRO A 108 3.56 -0.01 1.41
N ASP A 109 3.04 -1.23 1.36
CA ASP A 109 3.30 -2.30 2.31
C ASP A 109 4.23 -3.32 1.67
N PHE A 110 5.37 -3.55 2.33
CA PHE A 110 6.27 -4.62 1.98
C PHE A 110 6.01 -5.84 2.84
N ALA A 111 5.76 -7.00 2.22
CA ALA A 111 5.80 -8.28 2.91
C ALA A 111 7.24 -8.56 3.34
N ALA A 112 7.45 -8.69 4.65
CA ALA A 112 8.76 -8.80 5.28
C ALA A 112 8.65 -9.71 6.53
N PRO A 113 8.73 -11.05 6.39
CA PRO A 113 8.58 -11.97 7.51
C PRO A 113 9.59 -11.68 8.63
N GLN A 114 10.80 -11.22 8.26
CA GLN A 114 11.86 -10.80 9.16
C GLN A 114 11.87 -9.27 9.41
N ARG A 115 10.72 -8.57 9.41
CA ARG A 115 10.66 -7.11 9.65
C ARG A 115 11.43 -6.62 10.89
N ARG A 116 11.58 -7.47 11.91
CA ARG A 116 12.31 -7.12 13.14
C ARG A 116 13.82 -6.94 12.93
N SER A 117 14.41 -7.63 11.95
CA SER A 117 15.80 -7.42 11.52
C SER A 117 15.89 -6.41 10.38
N LEU A 118 14.90 -6.36 9.48
CA LEU A 118 14.90 -5.44 8.34
C LEU A 118 14.68 -3.98 8.72
N ALA A 119 13.81 -3.65 9.68
CA ALA A 119 13.59 -2.26 10.07
C ALA A 119 14.88 -1.56 10.57
N PRO A 120 15.68 -2.16 11.48
CA PRO A 120 17.00 -1.62 11.83
C PRO A 120 17.95 -1.50 10.63
N ALA A 121 17.94 -2.46 9.70
CA ALA A 121 18.79 -2.41 8.50
C ALA A 121 18.39 -1.23 7.58
N HIS A 122 17.09 -0.98 7.40
CA HIS A 122 16.60 0.20 6.69
C HIS A 122 17.00 1.49 7.42
N ALA A 123 16.94 1.49 8.77
CA ALA A 123 17.33 2.65 9.56
C ALA A 123 18.82 2.98 9.43
N ALA A 124 19.68 1.96 9.34
CA ALA A 124 21.10 2.14 9.06
C ALA A 124 21.38 2.78 7.68
N LEU A 125 20.41 2.75 6.76
CA LEU A 125 20.46 3.41 5.45
C LEU A 125 19.76 4.79 5.43
N GLY A 126 19.35 5.30 6.61
CA GLY A 126 18.77 6.63 6.77
C GLY A 126 17.24 6.67 6.85
N ALA A 127 16.56 5.53 6.90
CA ALA A 127 15.14 5.50 7.24
C ALA A 127 14.92 5.75 8.74
N GLU A 128 13.72 6.18 9.11
CA GLU A 128 13.30 6.27 10.51
C GLU A 128 12.34 5.14 10.86
N VAL A 129 12.54 4.54 12.03
CA VAL A 129 11.64 3.49 12.56
C VAL A 129 10.55 4.15 13.39
N GLY A 130 9.31 4.02 12.94
CA GLY A 130 8.14 4.50 13.65
C GLY A 130 7.53 3.45 14.60
N PRO A 131 6.20 3.54 14.84
CA PRO A 131 5.50 2.61 15.71
C PRO A 131 5.62 1.14 15.28
N TRP A 132 5.75 0.27 16.30
CA TRP A 132 5.69 -1.18 16.15
C TRP A 132 4.31 -1.68 16.55
N THR A 133 3.66 -2.45 15.67
CA THR A 133 2.44 -3.20 16.00
C THR A 133 2.72 -4.70 16.00
N GLN A 134 1.71 -5.49 16.35
CA GLN A 134 1.81 -6.95 16.25
C GLN A 134 2.03 -7.40 14.81
N LEU A 135 1.44 -6.71 13.83
CA LEU A 135 1.33 -7.15 12.44
C LEU A 135 2.24 -6.37 11.48
N TRP A 136 2.57 -5.11 11.77
CA TRP A 136 3.41 -4.27 10.92
C TRP A 136 4.33 -3.33 11.73
N THR A 137 5.24 -2.67 11.02
CA THR A 137 6.12 -1.63 11.54
C THR A 137 6.11 -0.48 10.56
N VAL A 138 5.74 0.70 11.03
CA VAL A 138 5.73 1.92 10.21
C VAL A 138 7.17 2.42 10.07
N MET A 139 7.53 2.81 8.85
CA MET A 139 8.84 3.32 8.49
C MET A 139 8.67 4.64 7.74
N THR A 140 9.65 5.53 7.85
CA THR A 140 9.75 6.74 7.03
C THR A 140 11.05 6.69 6.23
N ASP A 141 10.97 6.87 4.92
CA ASP A 141 12.16 6.87 4.06
C ASP A 141 12.99 8.18 4.22
N PRO A 142 14.22 8.25 3.68
CA PRO A 142 15.07 9.44 3.82
C PRO A 142 14.51 10.74 3.22
N VAL A 143 13.42 10.68 2.46
CA VAL A 143 12.75 11.85 1.88
C VAL A 143 11.37 12.10 2.49
N GLY A 144 11.06 11.45 3.61
CA GLY A 144 9.86 11.68 4.41
C GLY A 144 8.62 10.90 3.98
N ARG A 145 8.75 9.87 3.14
CA ARG A 145 7.60 9.03 2.73
C ARG A 145 7.38 7.88 3.67
N THR A 146 6.12 7.67 4.05
CA THR A 146 5.70 6.53 4.87
C THR A 146 5.66 5.24 4.04
N TYR A 147 6.07 4.14 4.65
CA TYR A 147 5.83 2.77 4.18
C TYR A 147 5.78 1.81 5.37
N CYS A 148 5.21 0.62 5.19
CA CYS A 148 5.16 -0.38 6.24
C CYS A 148 5.95 -1.64 5.88
N LEU A 149 6.61 -2.23 6.89
CA LEU A 149 7.08 -3.62 6.83
C LEU A 149 6.05 -4.50 7.54
N THR A 150 5.43 -5.42 6.81
CA THR A 150 4.38 -6.31 7.33
C THR A 150 4.94 -7.71 7.59
N GLY A 151 4.42 -8.42 8.60
CA GLY A 151 4.82 -9.81 8.89
C GLY A 151 4.33 -10.85 7.87
N ARG A 152 3.86 -10.42 6.69
CA ARG A 152 3.32 -11.31 5.65
C ARG A 152 4.43 -12.14 5.00
N LYS A 153 4.05 -13.32 4.51
CA LYS A 153 4.94 -14.22 3.75
C LYS A 153 5.18 -13.66 2.36
N ILE A 154 6.35 -13.97 1.80
CA ILE A 154 6.76 -13.61 0.44
C ILE A 154 6.72 -14.85 -0.45
#